data_AF-A0A2A3EPK0-F1
#
_entry.id   AF-A0A2A3EPK0-F1
#
_cell.length_a   1.000
_cell.length_b   1.000
_cell.length_c   1.000
_cell.angle_alpha   90.00
_cell.angle_beta   90.00
_cell.angle_gamma   90.00
#
_symmetry.space_group_name_H-M   'P 1'
#
loop_
_entity.id
_entity.type
_entity.pdbx_description
1 polymer ?
#
loop_
_entity_poly.entity_id
_entity_poly.type
_entity_poly.pdbx_seq_one_letter_code
_entity_poly.pdbx_strand_id
1 'polypeptide(L)'
;MSAKEAFKAYVRAYDSHHLKQIFNIETLDLVKVAKSFGFVVPPAVDLKVGISKNSRPRKRLGEGGYGYFKNMNNLNSEKQLQRSKTYRLINKHTKDNRQFVR
;
A
#
# COMPACT_ATOMS: atom_id res chain seq x y z
N MET A 1 32.90 -0.95 19.44
CA MET A 1 31.96 -0.57 18.38
C MET A 1 31.73 -1.77 17.48
N SER A 2 30.49 -2.24 17.40
CA SER A 2 30.15 -3.41 16.58
C SER A 2 30.02 -3.01 15.11
N ALA A 3 30.32 -3.91 14.18
CA ALA A 3 30.21 -3.64 12.73
C ALA A 3 28.79 -3.17 12.33
N LYS A 4 27.74 -3.64 13.04
CA LYS A 4 26.35 -3.27 12.76
C LYS A 4 26.08 -1.80 13.08
N GLU A 5 26.70 -1.30 14.14
CA GLU A 5 26.59 0.09 14.56
C GLU A 5 27.33 1.00 13.57
N ALA A 6 28.50 0.58 13.09
CA ALA A 6 29.26 1.29 12.08
C ALA A 6 28.47 1.44 10.76
N PHE A 7 27.82 0.36 10.30
CA PHE A 7 26.95 0.41 9.12
C PHE A 7 25.77 1.39 9.30
N LYS A 8 25.08 1.33 10.45
CA LYS A 8 24.00 2.26 10.78
C LYS A 8 24.48 3.71 10.80
N ALA A 9 25.64 3.97 11.40
CA ALA A 9 26.23 5.31 11.47
C ALA A 9 26.60 5.83 10.07
N TYR A 10 27.19 5.00 9.22
CA TYR A 10 27.53 5.34 7.84
C TYR A 10 26.29 5.76 7.04
N VAL A 11 25.24 4.94 7.07
CA VAL A 11 24.00 5.24 6.37
C VAL A 11 23.33 6.51 6.92
N ARG A 12 23.30 6.68 8.25
CA ARG A 12 22.77 7.88 8.89
C ARG A 12 23.54 9.14 8.50
N ALA A 13 24.85 9.05 8.31
CA ALA A 13 25.65 10.18 7.87
C ALA A 13 25.18 10.71 6.50
N TYR A 14 24.96 9.81 5.53
CA TYR A 14 24.37 10.17 4.23
C TYR A 14 22.97 10.78 4.37
N ASP A 15 22.16 10.34 5.34
CA ASP A 15 20.80 10.85 5.57
C ASP A 15 20.83 12.27 6.12
N SER A 16 21.70 12.53 7.10
CA SER A 16 21.82 13.85 7.72
C SER A 16 22.57 14.88 6.86
N HIS A 17 23.31 14.44 5.84
CA HIS A 17 24.17 15.36 5.12
C HIS A 17 23.39 16.28 4.17
N HIS A 18 23.77 17.57 4.11
CA HIS A 18 23.04 18.56 3.31
C HIS A 18 23.28 18.42 1.79
N LEU A 19 24.48 18.00 1.37
CA LEU A 19 24.84 17.94 -0.05
C LEU A 19 24.35 16.64 -0.70
N LYS A 20 23.05 16.58 -1.01
CA LYS A 20 22.40 15.38 -1.59
C LYS A 20 22.86 15.04 -3.01
N GLN A 21 23.55 15.94 -3.70
CA GLN A 21 24.12 15.63 -5.02
C GLN A 21 25.22 14.55 -4.94
N ILE A 22 26.03 14.59 -3.87
CA ILE A 22 27.15 13.66 -3.68
C ILE A 22 26.78 12.59 -2.64
N PHE A 23 26.07 12.99 -1.58
CA PHE A 23 25.67 12.12 -0.48
C PHE A 23 24.18 11.78 -0.56
N ASN A 24 23.79 11.09 -1.63
CA ASN A 24 22.43 10.59 -1.81
C ASN A 24 22.30 9.13 -1.33
N ILE A 25 21.33 8.88 -0.46
CA ILE A 25 20.97 7.51 -0.03
C ILE A 25 20.25 6.75 -1.14
N GLU A 26 19.45 7.44 -1.95
CA GLU A 26 18.63 6.79 -2.98
C GLU A 26 19.48 6.14 -4.08
N THR A 27 20.68 6.68 -4.34
CA THR A 27 21.62 6.13 -5.31
C THR A 27 22.65 5.19 -4.68
N LEU A 28 22.64 5.04 -3.35
CA LEU A 28 23.62 4.24 -2.62
C LEU A 28 23.21 2.76 -2.61
N ASP A 29 24.11 1.88 -3.07
CA ASP A 29 23.89 0.44 -3.03
C ASP A 29 24.20 -0.13 -1.63
N LEU A 30 23.16 -0.24 -0.81
CA LEU A 30 23.27 -0.73 0.57
C LEU A 30 23.78 -2.19 0.66
N VAL A 31 23.58 -3.00 -0.39
CA VAL A 31 24.04 -4.40 -0.39
C VAL A 31 25.55 -4.46 -0.53
N LYS A 32 26.12 -3.64 -1.43
CA LYS A 32 27.59 -3.56 -1.58
C LYS A 32 28.27 -2.99 -0.35
N VAL A 33 27.68 -1.96 0.25
CA VAL A 33 28.18 -1.38 1.51
C VAL A 33 28.12 -2.43 2.62
N ALA A 34 27.03 -3.18 2.75
CA ALA A 34 26.95 -4.25 3.75
C ALA A 34 28.06 -5.30 3.57
N LYS A 35 28.39 -5.66 2.33
CA LYS A 35 29.51 -6.57 2.02
C LYS A 35 30.86 -6.00 2.43
N SER A 36 31.12 -4.69 2.26
CA SER A 36 32.39 -4.08 2.70
C SER A 36 32.55 -4.07 4.23
N PHE A 37 31.44 -4.07 4.97
CA PHE A 37 31.43 -4.25 6.42
C PHE A 37 31.48 -5.72 6.86
N GLY A 38 31.61 -6.68 5.93
CA GLY A 38 31.69 -8.11 6.21
C GLY A 38 30.34 -8.80 6.42
N PHE A 39 29.22 -8.17 6.04
CA PHE A 39 27.90 -8.78 6.17
C PHE A 39 27.50 -9.55 4.92
N VAL A 40 27.05 -10.80 5.11
CA VAL A 40 26.41 -11.61 4.07
C VAL A 40 24.98 -11.13 3.82
N VAL A 41 24.26 -10.83 4.91
CA VAL A 41 22.90 -10.30 4.88
C VAL A 41 22.93 -8.87 5.41
N PRO A 42 22.44 -7.87 4.65
CA PRO A 42 22.46 -6.48 5.08
C PRO A 42 21.61 -6.31 6.36
N PRO A 43 22.16 -5.68 7.41
CA PRO A 43 21.41 -5.43 8.64
C PRO A 43 20.34 -4.35 8.41
N ALA A 44 19.23 -4.46 9.14
CA ALA A 44 18.15 -3.48 9.08
C ALA A 44 18.60 -2.09 9.56
N VAL A 45 18.23 -1.06 8.79
CA VAL A 45 18.50 0.34 9.08
C VAL A 45 17.23 1.15 8.90
N ASP A 46 16.96 2.02 9.86
CA ASP A 46 15.83 2.95 9.80
C ASP A 46 16.20 4.14 8.90
N LEU A 47 15.56 4.20 7.74
CA LEU A 47 15.71 5.29 6.79
C LEU A 47 14.48 6.19 6.82
N LYS A 48 14.69 7.50 6.93
CA LYS A 48 13.64 8.50 6.68
C LYS A 48 13.50 8.76 5.19
N VAL A 49 13.43 7.73 4.36
CA VAL A 49 13.07 7.93 2.96
C VAL A 49 11.62 8.34 2.96
N GLY A 50 11.34 9.58 2.55
CA GLY A 50 9.98 10.05 2.32
C GLY A 50 9.35 9.14 1.27
N ILE A 51 8.62 8.12 1.72
CA ILE A 51 7.84 7.24 0.85
C ILE A 51 6.94 8.20 0.07
N SER A 52 7.25 8.42 -1.20
CA SER A 52 6.44 9.26 -2.05
C SER A 52 5.02 8.71 -1.94
N LYS A 53 4.08 9.54 -1.50
CA LYS A 53 2.67 9.14 -1.31
C LYS A 53 2.03 8.61 -2.60
N ASN A 54 2.75 8.69 -3.71
CA ASN A 54 2.40 8.21 -5.03
C ASN A 54 2.69 6.71 -5.27
N SER A 55 3.55 6.04 -4.48
CA SER A 55 3.81 4.59 -4.68
C SER A 55 2.80 3.69 -3.98
N ARG A 56 2.10 4.21 -2.95
CA ARG A 56 0.93 3.50 -2.41
C ARG A 56 -0.17 3.62 -3.45
N PRO A 57 -0.69 2.51 -4.01
CA PRO A 57 -1.93 2.58 -4.77
C PRO A 57 -2.97 3.19 -3.84
N ARG A 58 -3.35 4.45 -4.10
CA ARG A 58 -4.48 5.07 -3.40
C ARG A 58 -5.63 4.10 -3.63
N LYS A 59 -6.19 3.57 -2.55
CA LYS A 59 -7.45 2.84 -2.64
C LYS A 59 -8.37 3.70 -3.49
N ARG A 60 -8.80 3.17 -4.63
CA ARG A 60 -9.74 3.84 -5.54
C ARG A 60 -10.85 4.40 -4.63
N LEU A 61 -11.13 5.71 -4.72
CA LEU A 61 -12.29 6.28 -4.06
C LEU A 61 -13.53 5.50 -4.54
N GLY A 62 -13.94 4.52 -3.73
CA GLY A 62 -14.84 3.45 -4.16
C GLY A 62 -14.58 2.16 -3.39
N GLU A 63 -14.17 2.25 -2.12
CA GLU A 63 -14.14 1.13 -1.21
C GLU A 63 -15.51 1.07 -0.53
N GLY A 64 -16.34 0.13 -0.97
CA GLY A 64 -17.67 -0.10 -0.41
C GLY A 64 -18.73 -0.16 -1.49
N GLY A 65 -18.86 -1.34 -2.12
CA GLY A 65 -20.13 -2.04 -2.40
C GLY A 65 -21.34 -1.34 -3.05
N TYR A 66 -21.30 -0.06 -3.41
CA TYR A 66 -22.50 0.73 -3.73
C TYR A 66 -22.37 1.58 -5.00
N GLY A 67 -21.30 1.38 -5.79
CA GLY A 67 -21.11 2.08 -7.07
C GLY A 67 -22.15 1.76 -8.14
N TYR A 68 -22.89 0.66 -7.99
CA TYR A 68 -23.94 0.24 -8.93
C TYR A 68 -25.13 1.21 -9.00
N PHE A 69 -25.41 1.95 -7.91
CA PHE A 69 -26.57 2.85 -7.84
C PHE A 69 -26.26 4.29 -8.24
N LYS A 70 -24.97 4.62 -8.47
CA LYS A 70 -24.52 6.00 -8.68
C LYS A 70 -25.06 6.64 -9.97
N ASN A 71 -25.55 5.82 -10.90
CA ASN A 71 -26.01 6.26 -12.20
C ASN A 71 -27.55 6.23 -12.35
N MET A 72 -28.32 5.93 -11.29
CA MET A 72 -29.78 5.81 -11.40
C MET A 72 -30.51 7.15 -11.62
N ASN A 73 -29.86 8.29 -11.32
CA ASN A 73 -30.44 9.62 -11.55
C ASN A 73 -30.07 10.21 -12.92
N ASN A 74 -29.34 9.46 -13.76
CA ASN A 74 -28.94 9.94 -15.08
C ASN A 74 -30.00 9.55 -16.12
N LEU A 75 -30.88 10.51 -16.43
CA LEU A 75 -32.07 10.36 -17.30
C LEU A 75 -31.75 9.90 -18.75
N ASN A 76 -30.47 9.85 -19.13
CA ASN A 76 -30.01 9.47 -20.48
C ASN A 76 -29.48 8.02 -20.59
N SER A 77 -29.77 7.13 -19.63
CA SER A 77 -29.21 5.76 -19.60
C SER A 77 -30.24 4.64 -19.77
N GLU A 78 -31.18 4.79 -20.71
CA GLU A 78 -32.18 3.76 -21.04
C GLU A 78 -31.59 2.40 -21.48
N LYS A 79 -30.32 2.36 -21.90
CA LYS A 79 -29.74 1.19 -22.59
C LYS A 79 -29.09 0.12 -21.70
N GLN A 80 -28.95 0.30 -20.38
CA GLN A 80 -28.18 -0.66 -19.54
C GLN A 80 -29.01 -1.57 -18.63
N LEU A 81 -30.30 -1.32 -18.43
CA LEU A 81 -31.15 -2.17 -17.58
C LEU A 81 -31.48 -3.54 -18.19
N GLN A 82 -31.32 -3.71 -19.50
CA GLN A 82 -31.66 -4.94 -20.22
C GLN A 82 -30.60 -6.06 -20.08
N ARG A 83 -29.45 -5.83 -19.44
CA ARG A 83 -28.35 -6.83 -19.38
C ARG A 83 -28.27 -7.63 -18.08
N SER A 84 -28.87 -7.17 -16.98
CA SER A 84 -28.91 -7.96 -15.74
C SER A 84 -30.24 -8.69 -15.61
N LYS A 85 -30.34 -9.88 -16.20
CA LYS A 85 -31.26 -10.92 -15.68
C LYS A 85 -30.72 -11.36 -14.31
N THR A 86 -30.97 -10.57 -13.28
CA THR A 86 -30.72 -10.99 -11.90
C THR A 86 -31.74 -12.06 -11.54
N TYR A 87 -31.28 -13.30 -11.45
CA TYR A 87 -32.02 -14.37 -10.79
C TYR A 87 -32.17 -13.99 -9.32
N ARG A 88 -33.29 -13.36 -8.97
CA ARG A 88 -33.74 -13.33 -7.58
C ARG A 88 -34.23 -14.73 -7.26
N LEU A 89 -33.52 -15.44 -6.38
CA LEU A 89 -34.00 -16.68 -5.81
C LEU A 89 -35.22 -16.35 -4.95
N ILE A 90 -36.41 -16.44 -5.56
CA ILE A 90 -37.68 -16.37 -4.85
C ILE A 90 -37.74 -17.65 -4.00
N ASN A 91 -37.92 -17.47 -2.70
CA ASN A 91 -38.11 -18.49 -1.65
C ASN A 91 -36.84 -19.24 -1.20
N LYS A 92 -36.22 -18.73 -0.13
CA LYS A 92 -35.61 -19.59 0.89
C LYS A 92 -36.29 -19.36 2.23
N HIS A 93 -37.30 -20.18 2.50
CA HIS A 93 -37.75 -20.45 3.85
C HIS A 93 -36.66 -21.29 4.53
N THR A 94 -35.75 -20.63 5.25
CA THR A 94 -34.86 -21.28 6.21
C THR A 94 -34.97 -20.47 7.49
N LYS A 95 -35.54 -21.09 8.54
CA LYS A 95 -35.64 -20.53 9.89
C LYS A 95 -34.27 -20.01 10.31
N ASP A 96 -34.16 -18.70 10.38
CA ASP A 96 -32.92 -18.01 10.65
C ASP A 96 -32.81 -17.77 12.16
N ASN A 97 -32.06 -18.62 12.85
CA ASN A 97 -31.81 -18.51 14.29
C ASN A 97 -30.67 -17.51 14.62
N ARG A 98 -30.45 -16.50 13.77
CA ARG A 98 -29.45 -15.45 14.01
C ARG A 98 -29.93 -14.50 15.11
N GLN A 99 -29.51 -14.78 16.34
CA GLN A 99 -29.59 -13.85 17.46
C GLN A 99 -28.49 -12.79 17.29
N PHE A 100 -28.87 -11.60 16.81
CA PHE A 100 -28.01 -10.43 16.94
C PHE A 100 -28.11 -9.95 18.39
N VAL A 101 -26.97 -9.95 19.09
CA VAL A 101 -26.86 -9.36 20.43
C VAL A 101 -27.14 -7.86 20.29
N ARG A 102 -28.05 -7.34 21.12
CA ARG A 102 -28.32 -5.89 21.25
C ARG A 102 -27.26 -5.23 22.12
#